data_AF-A0A969SWN9-F1
#
_entry.id   AF-A0A969SWN9-F1
#
_cell.length_a   1.000
_cell.length_b   1.000
_cell.length_c   1.000
_cell.angle_alpha   90.00
_cell.angle_beta   90.00
_cell.angle_gamma   90.00
#
_symmetry.space_group_name_H-M   'P 1'
#
loop_
_entity.id
_entity.type
_entity.pdbx_description
1 polymer ?
#
loop_
_entity_poly.entity_id
_entity_poly.type
_entity_poly.pdbx_seq_one_letter_code
_entity_poly.pdbx_strand_id
1 'polypeptide(L)'
;MQSPSQAVDQSKDRPRDPRNREVVYAAADPQNGNLATPINASDFTMAFINNLPAYRKGLSPLRRGLEVGMAHGYWILGPFAKLGPLRDTDIANLSGL
;
A
#
# COMPACT_ATOMS: atom_id res chain seq x y z
N MET A 1 32.94 -18.85 -30.16
CA MET A 1 32.00 -18.74 -29.01
C MET A 1 32.04 -17.29 -28.53
N GLN A 2 30.95 -16.53 -28.72
CA GLN A 2 30.87 -15.16 -28.18
C GLN A 2 30.84 -15.20 -26.65
N SER A 3 31.57 -14.30 -25.99
CA SER A 3 31.58 -14.27 -24.52
C SER A 3 30.23 -13.77 -23.97
N PRO A 4 29.84 -14.16 -22.75
CA PRO A 4 28.61 -13.68 -22.12
C PRO A 4 28.55 -12.15 -22.02
N SER A 5 29.69 -11.49 -21.81
CA SER A 5 29.80 -10.03 -21.71
C SER A 5 29.50 -9.31 -23.02
N GLN A 6 29.92 -9.86 -24.16
CA GLN A 6 29.68 -9.26 -25.47
C GLN A 6 28.20 -9.33 -25.88
N ALA A 7 27.49 -10.39 -25.49
CA ALA A 7 26.07 -10.54 -25.79
C ALA A 7 25.21 -9.52 -25.02
N VAL A 8 25.56 -9.24 -23.75
CA VAL A 8 24.88 -8.25 -22.90
C VAL A 8 25.09 -6.81 -23.39
N ASP A 9 26.30 -6.50 -23.88
CA ASP A 9 26.63 -5.17 -24.37
C ASP A 9 25.96 -4.88 -25.72
N GLN A 10 25.78 -5.90 -26.57
CA GLN A 10 25.04 -5.79 -27.84
C GLN A 10 23.53 -5.67 -27.68
N SER A 11 22.98 -6.02 -26.50
CA SER A 11 21.54 -5.99 -26.25
C SER A 11 21.05 -4.76 -25.50
N LYS A 12 21.95 -3.95 -24.93
CA LYS A 12 21.62 -2.81 -24.06
C LYS A 12 20.67 -1.79 -24.69
N ASP A 13 20.77 -1.54 -26.00
CA ASP A 13 19.93 -0.56 -26.69
C ASP A 13 18.68 -1.19 -27.34
N ARG A 14 18.49 -2.51 -27.21
CA ARG A 14 17.39 -3.22 -27.85
C ARG A 14 16.10 -3.00 -27.06
N PRO A 15 14.98 -2.58 -27.68
CA PRO A 15 13.70 -2.41 -26.97
C PRO A 15 13.14 -3.72 -26.38
N ARG A 16 13.59 -4.88 -26.90
CA ARG A 16 13.19 -6.20 -26.43
C ARG A 16 13.99 -6.69 -25.22
N ASP A 17 15.07 -5.99 -24.87
CA ASP A 17 15.85 -6.31 -23.67
C ASP A 17 14.97 -6.11 -22.43
N PRO A 18 14.82 -7.11 -21.54
CA PRO A 18 14.01 -6.99 -20.33
C PRO A 18 14.39 -5.80 -19.45
N ARG A 19 15.65 -5.34 -19.49
CA ARG A 19 16.14 -4.19 -18.73
C ARG A 19 15.54 -2.86 -19.18
N ASN A 20 15.11 -2.77 -20.44
CA ASN A 20 14.53 -1.57 -21.03
C ASN A 20 13.01 -1.50 -20.87
N ARG A 21 12.40 -2.42 -20.11
CA ARG A 21 10.99 -2.35 -19.74
C ARG A 21 10.84 -1.42 -18.54
N GLU A 22 10.43 -0.20 -18.82
CA GLU A 22 10.07 0.76 -17.78
C GLU A 22 8.84 0.28 -17.00
N VAL A 23 8.76 0.67 -15.73
CA VAL A 23 7.63 0.36 -14.83
C VAL A 23 7.05 1.61 -14.17
N VAL A 24 7.63 2.77 -14.48
CA VAL A 24 7.21 4.07 -13.97
C VAL A 24 6.81 4.93 -15.17
N TYR A 25 5.62 5.51 -15.11
CA TYR A 25 5.04 6.31 -16.18
C TYR A 25 4.44 7.60 -15.63
N ALA A 26 4.12 8.56 -16.49
CA ALA A 26 3.30 9.69 -16.10
C ALA A 26 1.87 9.23 -15.76
N ALA A 27 1.27 9.80 -14.70
CA ALA A 27 -0.13 9.55 -14.38
C ALA A 27 -1.06 10.32 -15.35
N ALA A 28 -1.22 9.77 -16.56
CA ALA A 28 -1.91 10.33 -17.74
C ALA A 28 -1.21 11.54 -18.39
N ASP A 29 -0.98 12.62 -17.65
CA ASP A 29 -0.31 13.84 -18.16
C ASP A 29 1.06 14.01 -17.47
N PRO A 30 2.18 14.11 -18.21
CA PRO A 30 3.50 14.33 -17.64
C PRO A 30 3.67 15.67 -16.91
N GLN A 31 2.77 16.64 -17.10
CA GLN A 31 2.78 17.90 -16.36
C GLN A 31 2.16 17.77 -14.95
N ASN A 32 1.45 16.68 -14.69
CA ASN A 32 0.94 16.39 -13.36
C ASN A 32 2.07 15.90 -12.46
N GLY A 33 2.12 16.42 -11.22
CA GLY A 33 3.10 16.03 -10.20
C GLY A 33 2.91 14.62 -9.61
N ASN A 34 2.39 13.67 -10.39
CA ASN A 34 2.15 12.29 -9.98
C ASN A 34 2.70 11.31 -11.02
N LEU A 35 3.48 10.33 -10.55
CA LEU A 35 4.02 9.26 -11.36
C LEU A 35 3.25 7.97 -11.07
N ALA A 36 2.81 7.29 -12.12
CA ALA A 36 2.28 5.94 -12.03
C ALA A 36 3.45 4.97 -11.79
N THR A 37 3.51 4.43 -10.57
CA THR A 37 4.50 3.46 -10.11
C THR A 37 3.82 2.14 -9.76
N PRO A 38 4.56 1.03 -9.63
CA PRO A 38 4.00 -0.23 -9.18
C PRO A 38 3.36 -0.18 -7.78
N ILE A 39 3.71 0.83 -6.97
CA ILE A 39 3.15 0.99 -5.62
C ILE A 39 1.80 1.70 -5.65
N ASN A 40 1.65 2.81 -6.37
CA ASN A 40 0.41 3.60 -6.37
C ASN A 40 -0.58 3.25 -7.48
N ALA A 41 -0.12 2.69 -8.61
CA ALA A 41 -0.92 2.46 -9.81
C ALA A 41 -1.03 0.98 -10.22
N SER A 42 -0.59 0.05 -9.37
CA SER A 42 -0.85 -1.39 -9.62
C SER A 42 -2.31 -1.74 -9.41
N ASP A 43 -2.77 -2.77 -10.13
CA ASP A 43 -4.14 -3.29 -10.01
C ASP A 43 -4.47 -3.69 -8.57
N PHE A 44 -3.50 -4.28 -7.87
CA PHE A 44 -3.65 -4.65 -6.46
C PHE A 44 -3.88 -3.43 -5.57
N THR A 45 -2.99 -2.42 -5.62
CA THR A 45 -3.14 -1.23 -4.78
C THR A 45 -4.43 -0.49 -5.10
N MET A 46 -4.74 -0.30 -6.38
CA MET A 46 -5.98 0.36 -6.78
C MET A 46 -7.22 -0.42 -6.32
N ALA A 47 -7.24 -1.75 -6.47
CA ALA A 47 -8.34 -2.56 -5.98
C ALA A 47 -8.47 -2.49 -4.45
N PHE A 48 -7.36 -2.53 -3.71
CA PHE A 48 -7.35 -2.45 -2.25
C PHE A 48 -7.88 -1.09 -1.77
N ILE A 49 -7.28 0.01 -2.22
CA ILE A 49 -7.63 1.36 -1.78
C ILE A 49 -9.05 1.74 -2.19
N ASN A 50 -9.49 1.43 -3.41
CA ASN A 50 -10.84 1.77 -3.87
C ASN A 50 -11.94 0.99 -3.14
N ASN A 51 -11.60 -0.17 -2.55
CA ASN A 51 -12.54 -0.96 -1.76
C ASN A 51 -12.52 -0.63 -0.26
N LEU A 52 -11.61 0.23 0.21
CA LEU A 52 -11.62 0.71 1.59
C LEU A 52 -12.88 1.53 1.89
N PRO A 53 -13.38 1.54 3.15
CA PRO A 53 -14.62 2.24 3.51
C PRO A 53 -14.62 3.73 3.17
N ALA A 54 -13.45 4.38 3.17
CA ALA A 54 -13.30 5.79 2.81
C ALA A 54 -13.65 6.05 1.34
N TYR A 55 -13.26 5.15 0.43
CA TYR A 55 -13.35 5.35 -1.03
C TYR A 55 -14.42 4.48 -1.70
N ARG A 56 -14.91 3.42 -1.03
CA ARG A 56 -15.89 2.47 -1.57
C ARG A 56 -17.15 3.20 -2.03
N LYS A 57 -17.55 3.05 -3.29
CA LYS A 57 -18.76 3.70 -3.82
C LYS A 57 -20.03 3.06 -3.25
N GLY A 58 -21.11 3.84 -3.10
CA GLY A 58 -22.43 3.34 -2.66
C GLY A 58 -22.62 3.11 -1.15
N LEU A 59 -21.66 3.50 -0.30
CA LEU A 59 -21.84 3.47 1.16
C LEU A 59 -22.35 4.81 1.71
N SER A 60 -23.33 4.75 2.62
CA SER A 60 -23.74 5.90 3.42
C SER A 60 -22.61 6.34 4.37
N PRO A 61 -22.52 7.64 4.74
CA PRO A 61 -21.49 8.12 5.66
C PRO A 61 -21.46 7.35 6.99
N LEU A 62 -22.63 6.98 7.53
CA LEU A 62 -22.74 6.19 8.75
C LEU A 62 -22.03 4.83 8.63
N ARG A 63 -22.25 4.11 7.52
CA ARG A 63 -21.65 2.78 7.31
C ARG A 63 -20.12 2.88 7.16
N ARG A 64 -19.63 3.95 6.51
CA ARG A 64 -18.19 4.22 6.43
C ARG A 64 -17.60 4.45 7.81
N GLY A 65 -18.22 5.34 8.59
CA GLY A 65 -17.79 5.67 9.94
C GLY A 65 -17.79 4.46 10.87
N LEU A 66 -18.80 3.58 10.75
CA LEU A 66 -18.87 2.35 11.53
C LEU A 66 -17.73 1.38 11.20
N GLU A 67 -17.46 1.11 9.92
CA GLU A 67 -16.38 0.19 9.51
C GLU A 67 -15.00 0.74 9.92
N VAL A 68 -14.78 2.05 9.75
CA VAL A 68 -13.56 2.74 10.20
C VAL A 68 -13.43 2.71 11.72
N GLY A 69 -14.51 3.03 12.44
CA GLY A 69 -14.53 3.11 13.90
C GLY A 69 -14.30 1.75 14.56
N MET A 70 -14.90 0.67 14.05
CA MET A 70 -14.66 -0.68 14.54
C MET A 70 -13.20 -1.11 14.33
N ALA A 71 -12.63 -0.84 13.15
CA ALA A 71 -11.24 -1.17 12.87
C ALA A 71 -10.26 -0.43 13.79
N HIS A 72 -10.45 0.88 13.96
CA HIS A 72 -9.57 1.69 14.81
C HIS A 72 -9.80 1.41 16.30
N GLY A 73 -11.04 1.21 16.74
CA GLY A 73 -11.35 0.85 18.13
C GLY A 73 -10.67 -0.45 18.55
N TYR A 74 -10.67 -1.45 17.67
CA TYR A 74 -9.94 -2.70 17.92
C TYR A 74 -8.42 -2.51 17.92
N TRP A 75 -7.88 -1.74 16.97
CA TRP A 75 -6.44 -1.50 16.86
C TRP A 75 -5.87 -0.74 18.08
N ILE A 76 -6.56 0.31 18.52
CA ILE A 76 -6.10 1.19 19.61
C ILE A 76 -6.02 0.46 20.95
N LEU A 77 -6.88 -0.55 21.18
CA LEU A 77 -6.88 -1.33 22.42
C LEU A 77 -5.52 -1.99 22.73
N GLY A 78 -4.80 -2.45 21.70
CA GLY A 78 -3.55 -3.19 21.85
C GLY A 78 -2.45 -2.43 22.61
N PRO A 79 -2.04 -1.24 22.14
CA PRO A 79 -1.06 -0.40 22.82
C PRO A 79 -1.41 -0.12 24.29
N PHE A 80 -2.67 0.20 24.61
CA PHE A 80 -3.04 0.52 25.99
C PHE A 80 -3.06 -0.73 26.90
N ALA A 81 -3.54 -1.86 26.40
CA ALA A 81 -3.58 -3.10 27.17
C ALA A 81 -2.18 -3.69 27.43
N LYS A 82 -1.23 -3.55 26.49
CA LYS A 82 0.08 -4.21 26.56
C LYS A 82 1.25 -3.31 26.91
N LEU A 83 1.16 -2.02 26.58
CA LEU A 83 2.22 -1.04 26.82
C LEU A 83 1.79 0.05 27.81
N GLY A 84 0.59 -0.06 28.39
CA GLY A 84 0.08 0.87 29.38
C GLY A 84 0.74 0.73 30.77
N PRO A 85 0.53 1.71 31.67
CA PRO A 85 1.17 1.72 32.99
C PRO A 85 0.83 0.52 33.87
N LEU A 86 -0.37 -0.04 33.71
CA LEU A 86 -0.87 -1.17 34.50
C LEU A 86 -0.73 -2.53 33.79
N ARG A 87 0.09 -2.60 32.73
CA ARG A 87 0.26 -3.79 31.87
C ARG A 87 0.67 -5.08 32.59
N ASP A 88 1.32 -4.96 33.74
CA ASP A 88 1.84 -6.09 34.54
C ASP A 88 0.88 -6.50 35.69
N THR A 89 -0.38 -6.04 35.66
CA THR A 89 -1.41 -6.33 36.67
C THR A 89 -2.55 -7.17 36.10
N ASP A 90 -3.34 -7.80 36.98
CA ASP A 90 -4.53 -8.59 36.59
C ASP A 90 -5.62 -7.74 35.91
N ILE A 91 -5.52 -6.40 36.02
CA ILE A 91 -6.45 -5.43 35.41
C ILE A 91 -5.89 -4.78 34.14
N ALA A 92 -4.75 -5.25 33.61
CA ALA A 92 -4.09 -4.67 32.43
C ALA A 92 -5.02 -4.49 31.22
N ASN A 93 -5.81 -5.53 30.89
CA ASN A 93 -6.72 -5.48 29.75
C ASN A 93 -7.93 -4.57 30.01
N LEU A 94 -8.37 -4.44 31.27
CA LEU A 94 -9.46 -3.54 31.65
C LEU A 94 -9.01 -2.07 31.59
N SER A 95 -7.78 -1.79 32.02
CA SER A 95 -7.18 -0.45 31.92
C SER A 95 -6.94 -0.01 30.48
N GLY A 96 -6.91 -0.95 29.53
CA GLY A 96 -6.70 -0.65 28.12
C GLY A 96 -7.99 -0.30 27.35
N LEU A 97 -9.15 -0.66 27.88
CA LEU A 97 -10.48 -0.47 27.28
C LEU A 97 -11.06 0.91 27.62
#